data_AF-A0A0R2MQQ7-F1
#
_entry.id   AF-A0A0R2MQQ7-F1
#
_cell.length_a   1.000
_cell.length_b   1.000
_cell.length_c   1.000
_cell.angle_alpha   90.00
_cell.angle_beta   90.00
_cell.angle_gamma   90.00
#
_symmetry.space_group_name_H-M   'P 1'
#
loop_
_entity.id
_entity.type
_entity.pdbx_description
1 polymer ?
#
loop_
_entity_poly.entity_id
_entity_poly.type
_entity_poly.pdbx_seq_one_letter_code
_entity_poly.pdbx_strand_id
1 'polypeptide(L)' 'MTLTVDTLIVWMNKFADKIETNKQYLSDLDTPIGDGDHGFNMDRGMKAVEEKLSTKPSEKKVKLIRKKQVKFF' A
#
# COMPACT_ATOMS: atom_id res chain seq x y z
N MET A 1 0.69 -23.15 -9.64
CA MET A 1 0.71 -22.14 -8.55
C MET A 1 -0.59 -21.36 -8.63
N THR A 2 -1.36 -21.31 -7.54
CA THR A 2 -2.64 -20.58 -7.49
C THR A 2 -2.39 -19.20 -6.88
N LEU A 3 -2.87 -18.14 -7.53
CA LEU A 3 -2.85 -16.80 -6.97
C LEU A 3 -3.95 -16.68 -5.90
N THR A 4 -3.56 -16.42 -4.67
CA THR A 4 -4.45 -16.14 -3.53
C THR A 4 -4.18 -14.75 -2.96
N VAL A 5 -5.11 -14.23 -2.17
CA VAL A 5 -4.94 -12.95 -1.46
C VAL A 5 -3.65 -12.95 -0.63
N ASP A 6 -3.39 -14.02 0.12
CA ASP A 6 -2.17 -14.13 0.94
C ASP A 6 -0.90 -14.08 0.09
N THR A 7 -0.89 -14.78 -1.06
CA THR A 7 0.27 -14.74 -1.95
C THR A 7 0.49 -13.37 -2.58
N LEU A 8 -0.59 -12.61 -2.84
CA LEU A 8 -0.50 -11.23 -3.33
C LEU A 8 -0.01 -10.26 -2.25
N ILE A 9 -0.43 -10.43 -0.99
CA ILE A 9 0.07 -9.63 0.12
C ILE A 9 1.57 -9.86 0.32
N VAL A 10 2.01 -11.13 0.32
CA VAL A 10 3.44 -11.46 0.41
C VAL A 10 4.23 -10.87 -0.76
N TRP A 11 3.68 -10.91 -1.97
CA TRP A 11 4.32 -10.30 -3.14
C TRP A 11 4.43 -8.78 -3.01
N MET A 12 3.37 -8.09 -2.56
CA MET A 12 3.40 -6.64 -2.32
C MET A 12 4.45 -6.21 -1.32
N ASN A 13 4.54 -6.90 -0.18
CA ASN A 13 5.54 -6.57 0.83
C ASN A 13 6.96 -6.78 0.29
N LYS A 14 7.21 -7.89 -0.42
CA LYS A 14 8.51 -8.12 -1.07
C LYS A 14 8.85 -7.07 -2.14
N PHE A 15 7.84 -6.59 -2.85
CA PHE A 15 8.02 -5.53 -3.84
C PHE A 15 8.34 -4.19 -3.14
N ALA A 16 7.65 -3.87 -2.05
CA ALA A 16 7.92 -2.70 -1.22
C ALA A 16 9.36 -2.70 -0.69
N ASP A 17 9.82 -3.83 -0.13
CA ASP A 17 11.21 -3.99 0.36
C ASP A 17 12.24 -3.69 -0.75
N LYS A 18 11.97 -4.16 -1.97
CA LYS A 18 12.84 -3.93 -3.13
C LYS A 18 12.80 -2.47 -3.57
N ILE A 19 11.64 -1.84 -3.58
CA ILE A 19 11.52 -0.41 -3.89
C ILE A 19 12.28 0.42 -2.85
N GLU A 20 12.08 0.18 -1.55
CA GLU A 20 12.76 0.94 -0.50
C GLU A 20 14.28 0.81 -0.61
N THR A 21 14.77 -0.42 -0.80
CA THR A 21 16.21 -0.71 -0.95
C THR A 21 16.82 0.00 -2.16
N ASN A 22 16.07 0.15 -3.25
CA ASN A 22 16.59 0.64 -4.53
C ASN A 22 16.09 2.04 -4.91
N LYS A 23 15.37 2.75 -4.03
CA LYS A 23 14.73 4.03 -4.38
C LYS A 23 15.71 5.08 -4.91
N GLN A 24 16.91 5.19 -4.32
CA GLN A 24 17.92 6.10 -4.82
C GLN A 24 18.35 5.72 -6.23
N TYR A 25 18.69 4.43 -6.43
CA TYR A 25 19.09 3.92 -7.74
C TYR A 25 18.01 4.14 -8.82
N LEU A 26 16.74 3.94 -8.49
CA LEU A 26 15.63 4.17 -9.40
C LEU A 26 15.48 5.66 -9.75
N SER A 27 15.68 6.56 -8.80
CA SER A 27 15.71 8.01 -9.03
C SER A 27 16.95 8.46 -9.83
N ASP A 28 18.09 7.82 -9.63
CA ASP A 28 19.32 8.09 -10.39
C ASP A 28 19.15 7.68 -11.86
N LEU A 29 18.50 6.54 -12.12
CA LEU A 29 18.16 6.10 -13.49
C LEU A 29 17.14 7.02 -14.17
N ASP A 30 16.24 7.62 -13.40
CA ASP A 30 15.21 8.52 -13.91
C ASP A 30 15.76 9.93 -14.19
N THR A 31 16.76 10.38 -13.44
CA THR A 31 17.41 11.70 -13.60
C THR A 31 17.83 12.06 -15.04
N PRO A 32 18.50 11.19 -15.83
CA PRO A 32 18.94 11.54 -17.18
C PRO A 32 17.81 11.61 -18.22
N ILE A 33 16.62 11.07 -17.94
CA ILE A 33 15.52 10.94 -18.91
C ILE A 33 14.16 11.43 -18.38
N GLY A 34 14.12 11.94 -17.16
CA GLY A 34 12.94 12.31 -16.38
C GLY A 34 13.29 13.38 -15.34
N ASP A 35 12.54 13.43 -14.24
CA ASP A 35 12.72 14.43 -13.18
C ASP A 35 13.45 13.90 -11.94
N GLY A 36 13.82 12.61 -11.95
CA GLY A 36 14.63 11.99 -10.90
C GLY A 36 13.84 11.65 -9.64
N ASP A 37 12.51 11.70 -9.68
CA ASP A 37 11.67 11.47 -8.50
C ASP A 37 11.10 10.04 -8.43
N HIS A 38 11.29 9.24 -9.49
CA HIS A 38 10.60 7.96 -9.67
C HIS A 38 10.75 7.02 -8.46
N GLY A 39 11.97 6.77 -8.01
CA GLY A 39 12.23 5.85 -6.90
C GLY A 39 11.61 6.31 -5.58
N PHE A 40 11.67 7.61 -5.29
CA PHE A 40 11.05 8.18 -4.09
C PHE A 40 9.53 8.19 -4.16
N ASN A 41 8.95 8.43 -5.34
CA ASN A 41 7.52 8.34 -5.55
C ASN A 41 7.02 6.90 -5.39
N MET A 42 7.77 5.92 -5.89
CA MET A 42 7.47 4.50 -5.68
C MET A 42 7.56 4.10 -4.20
N ASP A 43 8.59 4.55 -3.46
CA ASP A 43 8.72 4.30 -2.00
C ASP A 43 7.50 4.87 -1.24
N ARG A 44 7.10 6.10 -1.55
CA ARG A 44 5.91 6.74 -0.96
C ARG A 44 4.62 5.95 -1.27
N GLY A 45 4.46 5.51 -2.52
CA GLY A 45 3.31 4.72 -2.96
C GLY A 45 3.24 3.36 -2.27
N MET A 46 4.36 2.65 -2.17
CA MET A 46 4.42 1.33 -1.54
C MET A 46 4.17 1.40 -0.04
N LYS A 47 4.68 2.42 0.66
CA LYS A 47 4.35 2.66 2.08
C LYS A 47 2.84 2.82 2.31
N ALA A 48 2.16 3.53 1.41
CA ALA A 48 0.70 3.67 1.48
C ALA A 48 -0.05 2.36 1.19
N VAL A 49 0.52 1.48 0.36
CA VAL A 49 0.00 0.12 0.12
C VAL A 49 0.17 -0.73 1.38
N GLU A 50 1.36 -0.77 1.97
CA GLU A 50 1.66 -1.52 3.18
C GLU A 50 0.75 -1.11 4.34
N GLU A 51 0.53 0.19 4.53
CA GLU A 51 -0.40 0.70 5.54
C GLU A 51 -1.81 0.11 5.35
N LYS A 52 -2.33 0.15 4.12
CA LYS A 52 -3.67 -0.39 3.80
C LYS A 52 -3.75 -1.91 3.94
N LEU A 53 -2.67 -2.64 3.64
CA LEU A 53 -2.60 -4.09 3.81
C LEU A 53 -2.45 -4.51 5.28
N SER A 54 -1.78 -3.69 6.10
CA SER A 54 -1.63 -3.91 7.54
C SER A 54 -2.92 -3.67 8.32
N THR A 55 -3.80 -2.78 7.83
CA THR A 55 -5.15 -2.65 8.35
C THR A 55 -5.96 -3.86 7.95
N LYS A 56 -6.11 -4.83 8.87
CA LYS A 56 -7.12 -5.88 8.76
C LYS A 56 -8.47 -5.25 8.38
N PRO A 57 -9.33 -5.91 7.61
CA PRO A 57 -10.73 -5.53 7.48
C PRO A 57 -11.48 -5.79 8.79
N SER A 58 -11.02 -5.21 9.89
CA SER A 58 -11.68 -5.18 11.18
C SER A 58 -12.38 -3.84 11.34
N GLU A 59 -13.70 -3.91 11.53
CA GLU A 59 -14.50 -2.97 12.31
C GLU A 59 -14.92 -1.62 11.72
N LYS A 60 -14.44 -1.16 10.56
CA LYS A 60 -14.96 0.12 10.00
C LYS A 60 -16.44 0.07 9.59
N LYS A 61 -16.99 -1.10 9.25
CA LYS A 61 -18.43 -1.24 8.91
C LYS A 61 -19.36 -1.35 10.13
N VAL A 62 -18.89 -1.88 11.26
CA VAL A 62 -19.75 -2.14 12.43
C VAL A 62 -20.13 -0.83 13.16
N LYS A 63 -19.23 0.15 13.22
CA LYS A 63 -19.53 1.46 13.84
C LYS A 63 -20.55 2.30 13.06
N LEU A 64 -20.64 2.15 11.74
CA LEU A 64 -21.55 2.96 10.91
C LEU A 64 -22.99 2.45 10.94
N ILE A 65 -23.19 1.13 11.08
CA ILE A 65 -24.54 0.53 11.14
C ILE A 65 -25.20 0.81 12.50
N ARG A 66 -24.43 0.80 13.59
CA ARG A 66 -24.98 0.97 14.95
C ARG A 66 -25.48 2.39 15.25
N LYS A 67 -24.99 3.43 14.55
CA LYS A 67 -25.49 4.82 14.72
C LYS A 67 -26.81 5.11 14.00
N LYS A 68 -27.19 4.32 12.99
CA LYS A 68 -28.42 4.56 12.21
C LYS A 68 -29.67 3.91 12.81
N GLN A 69 -29.52 2.94 13.73
CA GLN A 69 -30.65 2.23 14.35
C GLN A 69 -31.21 2.87 15.62
N VAL A 70 -30.55 3.89 16.19
CA VAL A 70 -30.99 4.53 17.47
C VAL A 70 -31.73 5.86 17.23
N LYS A 71 -32.09 6.19 15.99
CA LYS A 71 -32.92 7.38 15.67
C LYS A 71 -34.36 7.03 15.25
N PHE A 72 -34.78 5.79 15.49
CA PHE A 72 -36.16 5.33 15.29
C PHE A 72 -36.69 4.68 16.58
N PHE A 73 -36.57 5.39 17.69
CA PHE A 73 -37.46 5.33 18.86
C PHE A 73 -37.35 6.68 19.56
#